data_AF-A0A542ICH9-F1
#
_entry.id   AF-A0A542ICH9-F1
#
_cell.length_a   1.000
_cell.length_b   1.000
_cell.length_c   1.000
_cell.angle_alpha   90.00
_cell.angle_beta   90.00
_cell.angle_gamma   90.00
#
_symmetry.space_group_name_H-M   'P 1'
#
loop_
_entity.id
_entity.type
_entity.pdbx_description
1 polymer ?
#
loop_
_entity_poly.entity_id
_entity_poly.type
_entity_poly.pdbx_seq_one_letter_code
_entity_poly.pdbx_strand_id
1 'polypeptide(L)'
;MYVNWFLEDVAKSVPYGRGFDEGFQLALVPANPAVQELVVNALPAHLYGHARLAEAFREFLVPATFDIVGGKLYLEIEYFYKDGVEDGKPIAFKIHILPRDSVSKIFGKYRQAYAIDSEVLDEPAQRSTAPLNSKNLVVVSLPSPWARRSSRMVSLLREVGSQISVATDFLTGEHGRNSGFDYKAHGELINDHVLMRTRAIGWAGRNTFSEGMLDPEKAWRAIQFARFQILVRDTVLGGLQEAIDRAGLAIGYTAKLELSGVLDSEDLDECEAELQSGTRRILELIHPELRSTLKAKP
;
A
#
# COMPACT_ATOMS: atom_id res chain seq x y z
N MET A 1 -0.98 8.17 -14.35
CA MET A 1 -0.38 6.88 -14.75
C MET A 1 0.76 6.45 -13.82
N TYR A 2 1.91 7.14 -13.78
CA TYR A 2 3.08 6.69 -12.98
C TYR A 2 2.84 6.53 -11.49
N VAL A 3 2.01 7.40 -10.88
CA VAL A 3 1.59 7.24 -9.48
C VAL A 3 0.90 5.89 -9.27
N ASN A 4 -0.02 5.50 -10.15
CA ASN A 4 -0.73 4.23 -10.04
C ASN A 4 0.23 3.05 -10.19
N TRP A 5 1.16 3.10 -11.15
CA TRP A 5 2.18 2.04 -11.29
C TRP A 5 3.04 1.90 -10.04
N PHE A 6 3.47 3.02 -9.46
CA PHE A 6 4.22 3.01 -8.21
C PHE A 6 3.40 2.39 -7.07
N LEU A 7 2.15 2.81 -6.88
CA LEU A 7 1.29 2.28 -5.82
C LEU A 7 0.98 0.78 -6.02
N GLU A 8 0.69 0.36 -7.25
CA GLU A 8 0.53 -1.05 -7.62
C GLU A 8 1.78 -1.88 -7.31
N ASP A 9 2.96 -1.33 -7.61
CA ASP A 9 4.22 -2.04 -7.36
C ASP A 9 4.51 -2.11 -5.85
N VAL A 10 4.23 -1.06 -5.08
CA VAL A 10 4.38 -1.10 -3.61
C VAL A 10 3.43 -2.12 -2.99
N ALA A 11 2.20 -2.25 -3.52
CA ALA A 11 1.20 -3.19 -3.04
C ALA A 11 1.58 -4.67 -3.28
N LYS A 12 2.56 -4.96 -4.15
CA LYS A 12 3.12 -6.30 -4.38
C LYS A 12 4.14 -6.70 -3.30
N SER A 13 3.86 -6.39 -2.04
CA SER A 13 4.72 -6.68 -0.88
C SER A 13 4.49 -8.07 -0.28
N VAL A 14 3.46 -8.77 -0.75
CA VAL A 14 3.18 -10.18 -0.47
C VAL A 14 3.16 -10.96 -1.79
N PRO A 15 3.66 -12.21 -1.81
CA PRO A 15 3.68 -13.02 -3.02
C PRO A 15 2.26 -13.43 -3.44
N TYR A 16 2.11 -13.67 -4.75
CA TYR A 16 0.98 -14.39 -5.32
C TYR A 16 1.41 -15.83 -5.56
N GLY A 17 0.77 -16.77 -4.88
CA GLY A 17 0.99 -18.18 -5.16
C GLY A 17 0.27 -18.66 -6.43
N ARG A 18 0.61 -19.86 -6.88
CA ARG A 18 -0.08 -20.56 -7.99
C ARG A 18 -0.99 -21.63 -7.38
N GLY A 19 -2.31 -21.40 -7.34
CA GLY A 19 -3.30 -22.38 -6.88
C GLY A 19 -3.77 -22.19 -5.44
N PHE A 20 -4.02 -23.30 -4.71
CA PHE A 20 -4.47 -23.28 -3.30
C PHE A 20 -3.42 -22.80 -2.30
N ASP A 21 -2.18 -22.58 -2.75
CA ASP A 21 -1.13 -22.01 -1.94
C ASP A 21 -0.97 -20.54 -2.34
N GLU A 22 -1.04 -19.66 -1.35
CA GLU A 22 -1.08 -18.21 -1.55
C GLU A 22 0.30 -17.57 -1.66
N GLY A 23 1.36 -18.39 -1.52
CA GLY A 23 2.75 -17.96 -1.50
C GLY A 23 3.19 -17.38 -0.15
N PHE A 24 2.25 -17.14 0.77
CA PHE A 24 2.50 -16.73 2.15
C PHE A 24 1.41 -17.29 3.07
N GLN A 25 1.64 -17.24 4.38
CA GLN A 25 0.65 -17.63 5.40
C GLN A 25 0.39 -16.47 6.36
N LEU A 26 -0.89 -16.29 6.71
CA LEU A 26 -1.33 -15.38 7.75
C LEU A 26 -2.24 -16.14 8.72
N ALA A 27 -1.82 -16.24 9.97
CA ALA A 27 -2.52 -16.99 11.00
C ALA A 27 -2.88 -16.11 12.20
N LEU A 28 -3.90 -16.52 12.96
CA LEU A 28 -4.20 -15.96 14.27
C LEU A 28 -3.60 -16.83 15.36
N VAL A 29 -2.97 -16.17 16.34
CA VAL A 29 -2.41 -16.81 17.53
C VAL A 29 -3.06 -16.22 18.78
N PRO A 30 -3.67 -17.05 19.65
CA PRO A 30 -3.87 -18.49 19.50
C PRO A 30 -4.89 -18.82 18.40
N ALA A 31 -4.76 -20.00 17.79
CA ALA A 31 -5.68 -20.46 16.75
C ALA A 31 -7.09 -20.65 17.33
N ASN A 32 -8.07 -19.94 16.78
CA ASN A 32 -9.47 -20.04 17.16
C ASN A 32 -10.34 -19.85 15.91
N PRO A 33 -11.05 -20.91 15.42
CA PRO A 33 -11.84 -20.84 14.20
C PRO A 33 -12.93 -19.76 14.22
N ALA A 34 -13.59 -19.55 15.37
CA ALA A 34 -14.66 -18.56 15.49
C ALA A 34 -14.11 -17.13 15.42
N VAL A 35 -12.96 -16.88 16.06
CA VAL A 35 -12.28 -15.56 15.97
C VAL A 35 -11.73 -15.35 14.56
N GLN A 36 -11.22 -16.40 13.92
CA GLN A 36 -10.74 -16.33 12.54
C GLN A 36 -11.85 -15.97 11.58
N GLU A 37 -13.00 -16.63 11.65
CA GLU A 37 -14.16 -16.29 10.83
C GLU A 37 -14.60 -14.83 11.06
N LEU A 38 -14.61 -14.39 12.32
CA LEU A 38 -14.98 -13.03 12.69
C LEU A 38 -14.01 -12.00 12.10
N VAL A 39 -12.69 -12.23 12.17
CA VAL A 39 -11.67 -11.36 11.56
C VAL A 39 -11.73 -11.36 10.04
N VAL A 40 -11.92 -12.53 9.42
CA VAL A 40 -12.04 -12.68 7.96
C VAL A 40 -13.25 -11.87 7.44
N ASN A 41 -14.40 -12.01 8.10
CA ASN A 41 -15.62 -11.29 7.74
C ASN A 41 -15.57 -9.79 8.05
N ALA A 42 -14.67 -9.36 8.93
CA ALA A 42 -14.49 -7.95 9.26
C ALA A 42 -13.69 -7.17 8.20
N LEU A 43 -12.89 -7.86 7.39
CA LEU A 43 -12.06 -7.20 6.37
C LEU A 43 -12.89 -6.83 5.12
N PRO A 44 -12.52 -5.76 4.40
CA PRO A 44 -13.18 -5.38 3.16
C PRO A 44 -13.10 -6.49 2.11
N ALA A 45 -14.21 -6.73 1.40
CA ALA A 45 -14.27 -7.61 0.24
C ALA A 45 -15.00 -6.90 -0.92
N HIS A 46 -14.41 -6.87 -2.10
CA HIS A 46 -14.96 -6.20 -3.29
C HIS A 46 -15.98 -7.04 -4.06
N LEU A 47 -15.89 -8.39 -4.00
CA LEU A 47 -16.71 -9.26 -4.84
C LEU A 47 -17.43 -10.35 -4.04
N TYR A 48 -16.68 -11.16 -3.28
CA TYR A 48 -17.21 -12.29 -2.52
C TYR A 48 -16.52 -12.37 -1.16
N GLY A 49 -17.20 -12.91 -0.16
CA GLY A 49 -16.58 -13.18 1.14
C GLY A 49 -15.37 -14.11 1.00
N HIS A 50 -14.36 -13.88 1.83
CA HIS A 50 -13.14 -14.66 1.83
C HIS A 50 -13.31 -15.94 2.64
N ALA A 51 -12.74 -17.05 2.17
CA ALA A 51 -12.68 -18.28 2.96
C ALA A 51 -11.46 -18.31 3.90
N ARG A 52 -10.44 -17.51 3.59
CA ARG A 52 -9.13 -17.54 4.25
C ARG A 52 -8.67 -16.13 4.63
N LEU A 53 -7.95 -16.06 5.74
CA LEU A 53 -7.41 -14.80 6.27
C LEU A 53 -6.33 -14.19 5.37
N ALA A 54 -5.52 -15.02 4.72
CA ALA A 54 -4.50 -14.54 3.78
C ALA A 54 -5.12 -13.85 2.55
N GLU A 55 -6.20 -14.40 1.98
CA GLU A 55 -6.95 -13.77 0.87
C GLU A 55 -7.51 -12.41 1.29
N ALA A 56 -8.20 -12.37 2.43
CA ALA A 56 -8.80 -11.16 2.96
C ALA A 56 -7.75 -10.08 3.25
N PHE A 57 -6.60 -10.48 3.81
CA PHE A 57 -5.49 -9.57 4.04
C PHE A 57 -4.88 -9.05 2.75
N ARG A 58 -4.68 -9.90 1.74
CA ARG A 58 -4.15 -9.46 0.44
C ARG A 58 -5.06 -8.42 -0.19
N GLU A 59 -6.37 -8.63 -0.15
CA GLU A 59 -7.34 -7.70 -0.71
C GLU A 59 -7.40 -6.38 0.08
N PHE A 60 -7.33 -6.45 1.41
CA PHE A 60 -7.19 -5.27 2.27
C PHE A 60 -5.90 -4.47 2.03
N LEU A 61 -4.78 -5.16 1.78
CA LEU A 61 -3.45 -4.57 1.70
C LEU A 61 -3.32 -3.59 0.52
N VAL A 62 -4.00 -3.85 -0.60
CA VAL A 62 -3.92 -3.00 -1.80
C VAL A 62 -4.45 -1.58 -1.53
N PRO A 63 -5.73 -1.36 -1.19
CA PRO A 63 -6.23 -0.02 -0.87
C PRO A 63 -5.53 0.59 0.36
N ALA A 64 -5.18 -0.21 1.36
CA ALA A 64 -4.44 0.28 2.53
C ALA A 64 -3.06 0.86 2.16
N THR A 65 -2.36 0.21 1.21
CA THR A 65 -1.09 0.69 0.66
C THR A 65 -1.26 2.02 -0.06
N PHE A 66 -2.32 2.17 -0.83
CA PHE A 66 -2.57 3.39 -1.62
C PHE A 66 -2.76 4.59 -0.67
N ASP A 67 -3.52 4.43 0.41
CA ASP A 67 -3.76 5.48 1.38
C ASP A 67 -2.52 5.79 2.24
N ILE A 68 -1.82 4.76 2.75
CA ILE A 68 -0.69 4.98 3.66
C ILE A 68 0.52 5.60 2.94
N VAL A 69 0.81 5.19 1.69
CA VAL A 69 1.89 5.78 0.87
C VAL A 69 1.54 7.22 0.51
N GLY A 70 0.27 7.48 0.27
CA GLY A 70 -0.25 8.82 0.02
C GLY A 70 -0.35 9.71 1.26
N GLY A 71 -0.13 9.20 2.48
CA GLY A 71 -0.17 9.98 3.70
C GLY A 71 -0.52 9.16 4.94
N LYS A 72 -1.81 9.05 5.23
CA LYS A 72 -2.33 8.35 6.41
C LYS A 72 -3.40 7.36 5.98
N LEU A 73 -3.36 6.20 6.62
CA LEU A 73 -4.41 5.20 6.54
C LEU A 73 -5.33 5.38 7.75
N TYR A 74 -6.63 5.46 7.48
CA TYR A 74 -7.68 5.60 8.48
C TYR A 74 -8.53 4.33 8.47
N LEU A 75 -8.49 3.59 9.57
CA LEU A 75 -9.29 2.38 9.74
C LEU A 75 -10.40 2.66 10.76
N GLU A 76 -11.65 2.63 10.32
CA GLU A 76 -12.81 2.75 11.20
C GLU A 76 -13.35 1.36 11.56
N ILE A 77 -13.59 1.14 12.84
CA ILE A 77 -14.19 -0.07 13.39
C ILE A 77 -15.69 0.17 13.59
N GLU A 78 -16.50 -0.48 12.78
CA GLU A 78 -17.94 -0.53 12.94
C GLU A 78 -18.31 -1.75 13.79
N TYR A 79 -19.12 -1.58 14.82
CA TYR A 79 -19.54 -2.65 15.72
C TYR A 79 -21.00 -3.04 15.47
N PHE A 80 -21.27 -4.35 15.49
CA PHE A 80 -22.61 -4.90 15.36
C PHE A 80 -23.07 -5.52 16.68
N TYR A 81 -24.32 -5.26 17.04
CA TYR A 81 -24.94 -5.71 18.28
C TYR A 81 -26.09 -6.65 17.96
N LYS A 82 -26.44 -7.49 18.92
CA LYS A 82 -27.62 -8.35 18.80
C LYS A 82 -28.88 -7.49 18.89
N ASP A 83 -29.86 -7.78 18.03
CA ASP A 83 -31.14 -7.06 18.01
C ASP A 83 -31.76 -6.96 19.41
N GLY A 84 -32.16 -5.74 19.78
CA GLY A 84 -32.79 -5.44 21.08
C GLY A 84 -31.84 -5.29 22.26
N VAL A 85 -30.51 -5.28 22.05
CA VAL A 85 -29.50 -5.09 23.11
C VAL A 85 -28.45 -4.05 22.68
N GLU A 86 -28.82 -2.77 22.67
CA GLU A 86 -27.93 -1.66 22.27
C GLU A 86 -26.78 -1.40 23.27
N ASP A 87 -26.97 -1.70 24.56
CA ASP A 87 -25.93 -1.53 25.60
C ASP A 87 -25.09 -2.81 25.85
N GLY A 88 -25.25 -3.82 24.99
CA GLY A 88 -24.55 -5.09 25.11
C GLY A 88 -23.10 -5.04 24.63
N LYS A 89 -22.35 -6.13 24.84
CA LYS A 89 -21.09 -6.32 24.12
C LYS A 89 -21.38 -6.52 22.63
N PRO A 90 -20.60 -5.91 21.71
CA PRO A 90 -20.73 -6.21 20.30
C PRO A 90 -20.45 -7.69 20.03
N ILE A 91 -21.12 -8.23 19.01
CA ILE A 91 -21.00 -9.64 18.59
C ILE A 91 -20.18 -9.81 17.32
N ALA A 92 -20.04 -8.74 16.52
CA ALA A 92 -19.25 -8.72 15.30
C ALA A 92 -18.74 -7.30 15.05
N PHE A 93 -17.80 -7.16 14.11
CA PHE A 93 -17.31 -5.87 13.66
C PHE A 93 -16.97 -5.88 12.17
N LYS A 94 -16.80 -4.69 11.59
CA LYS A 94 -16.20 -4.46 10.27
C LYS A 94 -15.12 -3.39 10.37
N ILE A 95 -14.11 -3.52 9.53
CA ILE A 95 -13.04 -2.54 9.36
C ILE A 95 -13.24 -1.86 8.01
N HIS A 96 -13.44 -0.56 8.04
CA HIS A 96 -13.55 0.28 6.85
C HIS A 96 -12.28 1.09 6.65
N ILE A 97 -11.77 1.10 5.42
CA ILE A 97 -10.74 2.05 5.02
C ILE A 97 -11.45 3.34 4.62
N LEU A 98 -11.26 4.40 5.41
CA LEU A 98 -11.84 5.70 5.10
C LEU A 98 -10.98 6.43 4.08
N PRO A 99 -11.54 6.94 2.97
CA PRO A 99 -10.77 7.66 1.97
C PRO A 99 -10.01 8.81 2.61
N ARG A 100 -8.69 8.88 2.40
CA ARG A 100 -7.81 9.90 3.01
C ARG A 100 -8.37 11.32 2.88
N ASP A 101 -8.88 11.67 1.71
CA ASP A 101 -9.32 13.02 1.39
C ASP A 101 -10.69 13.35 2.00
N SER A 102 -11.38 12.36 2.57
CA SER A 102 -12.64 12.53 3.31
C SER A 102 -12.40 12.85 4.79
N VAL A 103 -11.23 12.52 5.36
CA VAL A 103 -10.98 12.66 6.80
C VAL A 103 -10.18 13.92 7.11
N SER A 104 -10.71 14.75 8.01
CA SER A 104 -10.03 15.94 8.52
C SER A 104 -9.88 15.88 10.03
N LYS A 105 -8.81 16.51 10.55
CA LYS A 105 -8.58 16.68 11.99
C LYS A 105 -8.66 18.15 12.35
N ILE A 106 -9.68 18.54 13.11
CA ILE A 106 -9.95 19.92 13.50
C ILE A 106 -9.99 19.97 15.04
N PHE A 107 -9.18 20.81 15.66
CA PHE A 107 -9.06 20.91 17.13
C PHE A 107 -8.91 19.55 17.83
N GLY A 108 -8.10 18.65 17.26
CA GLY A 108 -7.85 17.32 17.82
C GLY A 108 -8.93 16.27 17.52
N LYS A 109 -10.09 16.67 17.01
CA LYS A 109 -11.22 15.78 16.68
C LYS A 109 -11.23 15.41 15.20
N TYR A 110 -11.52 14.16 14.90
CA TYR A 110 -11.64 13.69 13.52
C TYR A 110 -13.07 13.89 13.01
N ARG A 111 -13.19 14.30 11.74
CA ARG A 111 -14.46 14.44 11.03
C ARG A 111 -14.32 13.84 9.65
N GLN A 112 -15.37 13.18 9.18
CA GLN A 112 -15.48 12.66 7.83
C GLN A 112 -16.40 13.55 7.00
N ALA A 113 -15.96 13.91 5.81
CA ALA A 113 -16.79 14.52 4.79
C ALA A 113 -17.41 13.43 3.91
N TYR A 114 -18.72 13.47 3.70
CA TYR A 114 -19.42 12.59 2.78
C TYR A 114 -20.25 13.42 1.81
N ALA A 115 -20.43 12.88 0.60
CA ALA A 115 -21.35 13.42 -0.38
C ALA A 115 -22.76 12.98 0.00
N ILE A 116 -23.69 13.93 0.08
CA ILE A 116 -25.12 13.64 0.05
C ILE A 116 -25.52 13.77 -1.42
N ASP A 117 -25.87 12.65 -2.04
CA ASP A 117 -26.43 12.64 -3.38
C ASP A 117 -27.69 13.51 -3.38
N SER A 118 -27.76 14.48 -4.29
CA SER A 118 -29.00 15.25 -4.48
C SER A 118 -30.02 14.32 -5.12
N GLU A 119 -31.26 14.33 -4.61
CA GLU A 119 -32.39 13.64 -5.27
C GLU A 119 -32.74 14.26 -6.64
N VAL A 120 -32.17 15.43 -6.94
CA VAL A 120 -32.33 16.15 -8.20
C VAL A 120 -31.12 15.87 -9.09
N LEU A 121 -31.35 15.22 -10.24
CA LEU A 121 -30.36 15.13 -11.31
C LEU A 121 -29.88 16.54 -11.70
N ASP A 122 -28.56 16.72 -11.77
CA ASP A 122 -27.82 17.97 -12.09
C ASP A 122 -27.49 18.93 -10.94
N GLU A 123 -27.85 18.63 -9.68
CA GLU A 123 -27.31 19.39 -8.55
C GLU A 123 -25.98 18.81 -8.04
N PRO A 124 -24.96 19.67 -7.76
CA PRO A 124 -23.72 19.20 -7.17
C PRO A 124 -23.99 18.63 -5.78
N ALA A 125 -23.52 17.41 -5.54
CA ALA A 125 -23.69 16.73 -4.25
C ALA A 125 -23.28 17.62 -3.08
N GLN A 126 -24.18 17.78 -2.11
CA GLN A 126 -23.92 18.62 -0.95
C GLN A 126 -22.93 17.89 -0.03
N ARG A 127 -21.83 18.56 0.35
CA ARG A 127 -20.86 17.99 1.28
C ARG A 127 -21.32 18.20 2.71
N SER A 128 -21.61 17.12 3.41
CA SER A 128 -21.86 17.13 4.86
C SER A 128 -20.64 16.62 5.61
N THR A 129 -20.60 16.89 6.92
CA THR A 129 -19.52 16.42 7.79
C THR A 129 -20.08 15.76 9.04
N ALA A 130 -19.62 14.54 9.33
CA ALA A 130 -19.94 13.82 10.56
C ALA A 130 -18.70 13.74 11.47
N PRO A 131 -18.87 13.80 12.81
CA PRO A 131 -17.79 13.49 13.73
C PRO A 131 -17.44 12.01 13.67
N LEU A 132 -16.14 11.69 13.68
CA LEU A 132 -15.66 10.31 13.82
C LEU A 132 -15.34 10.02 15.28
N ASN A 133 -15.76 8.85 15.77
CA ASN A 133 -15.43 8.41 17.12
C ASN A 133 -13.97 7.95 17.18
N SER A 134 -13.11 8.69 17.90
CA SER A 134 -11.69 8.38 17.99
C SER A 134 -11.38 7.02 18.64
N LYS A 135 -12.30 6.46 19.44
CA LYS A 135 -12.15 5.11 20.01
C LYS A 135 -12.21 4.03 18.92
N ASN A 136 -13.02 4.27 17.90
CA ASN A 136 -13.25 3.34 16.79
C ASN A 136 -12.32 3.63 15.60
N LEU A 137 -11.53 4.71 15.66
CA LEU A 137 -10.63 5.10 14.58
C LEU A 137 -9.18 4.75 14.92
N VAL A 138 -8.56 3.92 14.09
CA VAL A 138 -7.11 3.69 14.07
C VAL A 138 -6.50 4.56 12.97
N VAL A 139 -5.45 5.30 13.32
CA VAL A 139 -4.77 6.22 12.41
C VAL A 139 -3.33 5.79 12.25
N VAL A 140 -2.99 5.33 11.06
CA VAL A 140 -1.69 4.74 10.76
C VAL A 140 -0.93 5.66 9.82
N SER A 141 0.37 5.81 10.05
CA SER A 141 1.26 6.57 9.18
C SER A 141 2.59 5.88 9.07
N LEU A 142 3.23 5.98 7.90
CA LEU A 142 4.62 5.57 7.76
C LEU A 142 5.51 6.35 8.73
N PRO A 143 6.63 5.76 9.19
CA PRO A 143 7.62 6.50 9.98
C PRO A 143 8.05 7.78 9.27
N SER A 144 8.28 8.84 10.03
CA SER A 144 8.42 10.22 9.51
C SER A 144 9.39 10.39 8.32
N PRO A 145 10.59 9.78 8.31
CA PRO A 145 11.49 9.87 7.15
C PRO A 145 10.86 9.30 5.88
N TRP A 146 10.14 8.19 6.00
CA TRP A 146 9.51 7.48 4.89
C TRP A 146 8.22 8.16 4.43
N ALA A 147 7.39 8.66 5.36
CA ALA A 147 6.21 9.46 4.99
C ALA A 147 6.58 10.66 4.09
N ARG A 148 7.67 11.37 4.43
CA ARG A 148 8.15 12.50 3.61
C ARG A 148 8.69 12.04 2.25
N ARG A 149 9.43 10.93 2.20
CA ARG A 149 9.97 10.37 0.95
C ARG A 149 8.84 9.91 0.02
N SER A 150 7.85 9.19 0.55
CA SER A 150 6.67 8.75 -0.19
C SER A 150 5.85 9.93 -0.73
N SER A 151 5.61 10.96 0.09
CA SER A 151 4.92 12.17 -0.35
C SER A 151 5.66 12.88 -1.49
N ARG A 152 6.99 13.07 -1.37
CA ARG A 152 7.80 13.65 -2.43
C ARG A 152 7.81 12.81 -3.71
N MET A 153 7.87 11.48 -3.58
CA MET A 153 7.76 10.56 -4.70
C MET A 153 6.43 10.74 -5.43
N VAL A 154 5.32 10.71 -4.70
CA VAL A 154 3.99 10.88 -5.31
C VAL A 154 3.88 12.24 -6.02
N SER A 155 4.36 13.32 -5.41
CA SER A 155 4.41 14.65 -6.05
C SER A 155 5.24 14.65 -7.33
N LEU A 156 6.45 14.08 -7.29
CA LEU A 156 7.32 13.95 -8.46
C LEU A 156 6.63 13.17 -9.60
N LEU A 157 6.01 12.04 -9.29
CA LEU A 157 5.37 11.20 -10.32
C LEU A 157 4.12 11.85 -10.93
N ARG A 158 3.43 12.72 -10.18
CA ARG A 158 2.37 13.58 -10.73
C ARG A 158 2.95 14.61 -11.70
N GLU A 159 4.05 15.26 -11.32
CA GLU A 159 4.74 16.23 -12.17
C GLU A 159 5.23 15.58 -13.47
N VAL A 160 5.92 14.43 -13.40
CA VAL A 160 6.39 13.68 -14.57
C VAL A 160 5.23 13.29 -15.48
N GLY A 161 4.11 12.81 -14.89
CA GLY A 161 2.89 12.52 -15.64
C GLY A 161 2.35 13.74 -16.41
N SER A 162 2.44 14.94 -15.82
CA SER A 162 2.02 16.19 -16.49
C SER A 162 2.99 16.61 -17.61
N GLN A 163 4.31 16.46 -17.39
CA GLN A 163 5.32 16.85 -18.38
C GLN A 163 5.27 15.99 -19.65
N ILE A 164 4.93 14.71 -19.53
CA ILE A 164 4.76 13.82 -20.70
C ILE A 164 3.57 14.23 -21.56
N SER A 165 2.48 14.72 -20.94
CA SER A 165 1.35 15.29 -21.68
C SER A 165 1.82 16.50 -22.51
N VAL A 166 2.56 17.42 -21.88
CA VAL A 166 3.11 18.60 -22.54
C VAL A 166 4.06 18.23 -23.69
N ALA A 167 4.98 17.28 -23.46
CA ALA A 167 5.90 16.82 -24.51
C ALA A 167 5.16 16.16 -25.68
N THR A 168 4.05 15.47 -25.41
CA THR A 168 3.19 14.90 -26.45
C THR A 168 2.52 16.01 -27.27
N ASP A 169 2.01 17.05 -26.61
CA ASP A 169 1.43 18.21 -27.30
C ASP A 169 2.45 18.93 -28.21
N PHE A 170 3.72 19.01 -27.80
CA PHE A 170 4.81 19.52 -28.63
C PHE A 170 5.19 18.59 -29.78
N LEU A 171 4.90 17.29 -29.71
CA LEU A 171 5.13 16.37 -30.83
C LEU A 171 3.96 16.34 -31.82
N THR A 172 2.72 16.42 -31.32
CA THR A 172 1.51 16.21 -32.12
C THR A 172 0.76 17.49 -32.49
N GLY A 173 1.07 18.62 -31.83
CA GLY A 173 0.41 19.91 -32.04
C GLY A 173 1.08 20.80 -33.08
N GLU A 174 0.37 21.87 -33.49
CA GLU A 174 0.90 22.88 -34.44
C GLU A 174 2.18 23.57 -33.94
N HIS A 175 2.34 23.69 -32.62
CA HIS A 175 3.52 24.29 -31.99
C HIS A 175 4.79 23.44 -32.11
N GLY A 176 4.69 22.18 -32.52
CA GLY A 176 5.82 21.25 -32.67
C GLY A 176 6.60 21.36 -33.98
N ARG A 177 5.90 21.71 -35.06
CA ARG A 177 6.49 21.86 -36.39
C ARG A 177 7.37 23.12 -36.41
N ASN A 178 8.66 22.96 -36.13
CA ASN A 178 9.73 23.99 -36.06
C ASN A 178 10.12 24.49 -34.67
N SER A 179 9.76 23.81 -33.58
CA SER A 179 10.16 24.22 -32.23
C SER A 179 11.64 23.96 -31.90
N GLY A 180 12.34 23.14 -32.70
CA GLY A 180 13.69 22.67 -32.38
C GLY A 180 13.74 21.74 -31.15
N PHE A 181 12.58 21.29 -30.67
CA PHE A 181 12.46 20.45 -29.48
C PHE A 181 13.01 19.05 -29.73
N ASP A 182 14.03 18.67 -28.97
CA ASP A 182 14.59 17.32 -28.97
C ASP A 182 13.87 16.46 -27.93
N TYR A 183 12.90 15.68 -28.39
CA TYR A 183 12.13 14.76 -27.55
C TYR A 183 13.01 13.70 -26.89
N LYS A 184 14.07 13.25 -27.56
CA LYS A 184 14.95 12.22 -27.01
C LYS A 184 15.76 12.77 -25.84
N ALA A 185 16.39 13.94 -26.03
CA ALA A 185 17.13 14.60 -24.96
C ALA A 185 16.22 14.98 -23.78
N HIS A 186 14.98 15.39 -24.04
CA HIS A 186 13.99 15.65 -22.99
C HIS A 186 13.60 14.36 -22.23
N GLY A 187 13.43 13.24 -22.95
CA GLY A 187 13.18 11.93 -22.34
C GLY A 187 14.33 11.47 -21.44
N GLU A 188 15.56 11.57 -21.90
CA GLU A 188 16.77 11.25 -21.11
C GLU A 188 16.85 12.10 -19.84
N LEU A 189 16.58 13.41 -19.93
CA LEU A 189 16.55 14.31 -18.78
C LEU A 189 15.46 13.92 -17.77
N ILE A 190 14.26 13.55 -18.22
CA ILE A 190 13.20 13.05 -17.35
C ILE A 190 13.63 11.74 -16.67
N ASN A 191 14.22 10.81 -17.41
CA ASN A 191 14.69 9.53 -16.88
C ASN A 191 15.70 9.74 -15.76
N ASP A 192 16.72 10.56 -15.99
CA ASP A 192 17.75 10.90 -15.00
C ASP A 192 17.15 11.58 -13.77
N HIS A 193 16.23 12.53 -13.98
CA HIS A 193 15.57 13.23 -12.89
C HIS A 193 14.73 12.28 -12.03
N VAL A 194 13.98 11.35 -12.65
CA VAL A 194 13.22 10.33 -11.94
C VAL A 194 14.16 9.42 -11.16
N LEU A 195 15.14 8.80 -11.82
CA LEU A 195 16.07 7.86 -11.19
C LEU A 195 16.83 8.48 -10.01
N MET A 196 17.31 9.71 -10.15
CA MET A 196 18.01 10.42 -9.08
C MET A 196 17.08 10.64 -7.87
N ARG A 197 15.85 11.08 -8.10
CA ARG A 197 14.90 11.42 -7.03
C ARG A 197 14.24 10.20 -6.40
N THR A 198 14.12 9.08 -7.13
CA THR A 198 13.58 7.82 -6.62
C THR A 198 14.60 6.95 -5.91
N ARG A 199 15.89 7.31 -5.98
CA ARG A 199 17.01 6.53 -5.43
C ARG A 199 16.80 6.06 -3.99
N ALA A 200 16.25 6.91 -3.13
CA ALA A 200 16.04 6.58 -1.71
C ALA A 200 14.93 5.56 -1.45
N ILE A 201 14.02 5.36 -2.40
CA ILE A 201 12.97 4.34 -2.36
C ILE A 201 13.34 3.15 -3.25
N GLY A 202 14.21 3.33 -4.24
CA GLY A 202 14.65 2.25 -5.14
C GLY A 202 13.71 1.96 -6.30
N TRP A 203 12.56 2.65 -6.42
CA TRP A 203 11.62 2.38 -7.51
C TRP A 203 12.22 2.79 -8.88
N ALA A 204 12.36 1.82 -9.78
CA ALA A 204 12.93 2.00 -11.12
C ALA A 204 11.88 2.22 -12.22
N GLY A 205 10.60 2.40 -11.86
CA GLY A 205 9.52 2.67 -12.81
C GLY A 205 9.28 1.56 -13.82
N ARG A 206 9.30 0.29 -13.37
CA ARG A 206 9.13 -0.90 -14.24
C ARG A 206 10.13 -0.95 -15.40
N ASN A 207 11.38 -0.55 -15.11
CA ASN A 207 12.47 -0.44 -16.08
C ASN A 207 12.28 0.63 -17.17
N THR A 208 11.18 1.39 -17.16
CA THR A 208 10.90 2.48 -18.12
C THR A 208 12.01 3.54 -18.12
N PHE A 209 12.62 3.79 -16.96
CA PHE A 209 13.67 4.80 -16.80
C PHE A 209 15.08 4.20 -16.75
N SER A 210 15.22 2.87 -16.87
CA SER A 210 16.46 2.16 -16.53
C SER A 210 17.44 1.98 -17.70
N GLU A 211 17.16 2.58 -18.84
CA GLU A 211 18.08 2.56 -19.99
C GLU A 211 19.42 3.20 -19.59
N GLY A 212 20.53 2.51 -19.85
CA GLY A 212 21.87 2.95 -19.44
C GLY A 212 22.27 2.64 -18.00
N MET A 213 21.37 2.10 -17.16
CA MET A 213 21.69 1.70 -15.80
C MET A 213 22.53 0.41 -15.77
N LEU A 214 23.60 0.41 -14.98
CA LEU A 214 24.43 -0.78 -14.74
C LEU A 214 23.65 -1.80 -13.89
N ASP A 215 23.86 -3.09 -14.15
CA ASP A 215 23.13 -4.15 -13.45
C ASP A 215 23.33 -4.14 -11.90
N PRO A 216 24.52 -3.82 -11.35
CA PRO A 216 24.67 -3.62 -9.91
C PRO A 216 23.79 -2.50 -9.35
N GLU A 217 23.56 -1.42 -10.10
CA GLU A 217 22.65 -0.35 -9.67
C GLU A 217 21.20 -0.82 -9.71
N LYS A 218 20.80 -1.60 -10.73
CA LYS A 218 19.47 -2.21 -10.80
C LYS A 218 19.20 -3.12 -9.60
N ALA A 219 20.17 -3.98 -9.25
CA ALA A 219 20.10 -4.86 -8.09
C ALA A 219 19.99 -4.07 -6.78
N TRP A 220 20.84 -3.06 -6.59
CA TRP A 220 20.78 -2.21 -5.39
C TRP A 220 19.40 -1.54 -5.26
N ARG A 221 18.87 -0.98 -6.35
CA ARG A 221 17.53 -0.36 -6.38
C ARG A 221 16.42 -1.36 -6.06
N ALA A 222 16.48 -2.57 -6.61
CA ALA A 222 15.51 -3.63 -6.32
C ALA A 222 15.49 -3.98 -4.82
N ILE A 223 16.66 -4.12 -4.20
CA ILE A 223 16.79 -4.36 -2.75
C ILE A 223 16.19 -3.20 -1.93
N GLN A 224 16.49 -1.94 -2.28
CA GLN A 224 15.92 -0.78 -1.58
C GLN A 224 14.41 -0.69 -1.74
N PHE A 225 13.88 -1.03 -2.92
CA PHE A 225 12.45 -1.03 -3.16
C PHE A 225 11.72 -2.13 -2.39
N ALA A 226 12.28 -3.33 -2.36
CA ALA A 226 11.78 -4.41 -1.53
C ALA A 226 11.78 -4.02 -0.04
N ARG A 227 12.80 -3.30 0.43
CA ARG A 227 12.86 -2.79 1.80
C ARG A 227 11.71 -1.81 2.09
N PHE A 228 11.40 -0.94 1.13
CA PHE A 228 10.27 -0.03 1.24
C PHE A 228 8.92 -0.76 1.21
N GLN A 229 8.76 -1.78 0.36
CA GLN A 229 7.56 -2.63 0.32
C GLN A 229 7.31 -3.32 1.67
N ILE A 230 8.35 -3.91 2.27
CA ILE A 230 8.28 -4.54 3.60
C ILE A 230 7.86 -3.52 4.66
N LEU A 231 8.50 -2.35 4.69
CA LEU A 231 8.14 -1.29 5.62
C LEU A 231 6.66 -0.92 5.53
N VAL A 232 6.14 -0.73 4.30
CA VAL A 232 4.74 -0.37 4.08
C VAL A 232 3.82 -1.50 4.56
N ARG A 233 4.11 -2.74 4.15
CA ARG A 233 3.35 -3.94 4.56
C ARG A 233 3.27 -4.08 6.07
N ASP A 234 4.41 -4.01 6.75
CA ASP A 234 4.48 -4.22 8.19
C ASP A 234 3.82 -3.07 8.96
N THR A 235 3.89 -1.85 8.43
CA THR A 235 3.16 -0.70 9.00
C THR A 235 1.64 -0.89 8.85
N VAL A 236 1.17 -1.35 7.69
CA VAL A 236 -0.25 -1.65 7.45
C VAL A 236 -0.72 -2.80 8.33
N LEU A 237 0.06 -3.88 8.43
CA LEU A 237 -0.22 -5.03 9.29
C LEU A 237 -0.31 -4.61 10.76
N GLY A 238 0.58 -3.75 11.24
CA GLY A 238 0.53 -3.22 12.60
C GLY A 238 -0.74 -2.39 12.85
N GLY A 239 -1.18 -1.60 11.88
CA GLY A 239 -2.45 -0.88 11.95
C GLY A 239 -3.68 -1.78 11.99
N LEU A 240 -3.67 -2.85 11.18
CA LEU A 240 -4.71 -3.87 11.20
C LEU A 240 -4.74 -4.62 12.53
N GLN A 241 -3.56 -5.01 13.06
CA GLN A 241 -3.44 -5.63 14.37
C GLN A 241 -4.05 -4.73 15.47
N GLU A 242 -3.74 -3.43 15.47
CA GLU A 242 -4.33 -2.50 16.44
C GLU A 242 -5.87 -2.43 16.33
N ALA A 243 -6.41 -2.48 15.10
CA ALA A 243 -7.87 -2.52 14.91
C ALA A 243 -8.48 -3.82 15.47
N ILE A 244 -7.84 -4.96 15.22
CA ILE A 244 -8.25 -6.27 15.75
C ILE A 244 -8.15 -6.31 17.27
N ASP A 245 -7.12 -5.72 17.87
CA ASP A 245 -6.96 -5.66 19.33
C ASP A 245 -8.06 -4.84 19.99
N ARG A 246 -8.42 -3.69 19.40
CA ARG A 246 -9.52 -2.86 19.88
C ARG A 246 -10.87 -3.59 19.77
N ALA A 247 -11.11 -4.27 18.67
CA ALA A 247 -12.31 -5.07 18.49
C ALA A 247 -12.35 -6.27 19.45
N GLY A 248 -11.21 -6.93 19.65
CA GLY A 248 -11.03 -8.01 20.61
C GLY A 248 -11.34 -7.59 22.04
N LEU A 249 -10.89 -6.40 22.46
CA LEU A 249 -11.22 -5.83 23.76
C LEU A 249 -12.73 -5.60 23.93
N ALA A 250 -13.41 -5.12 22.89
CA ALA A 250 -14.85 -4.83 22.93
C ALA A 250 -15.70 -6.12 22.96
N ILE A 251 -15.32 -7.13 22.17
CA ILE A 251 -16.07 -8.38 22.00
C ILE A 251 -15.72 -9.39 23.10
N GLY A 252 -14.47 -9.40 23.57
CA GLY A 252 -13.96 -10.31 24.59
C GLY A 252 -13.11 -11.46 24.05
N TYR A 253 -12.27 -11.20 23.04
CA TYR A 253 -11.27 -12.14 22.55
C TYR A 253 -9.87 -11.48 22.50
N THR A 254 -8.84 -12.30 22.33
CA THR A 254 -7.47 -11.84 22.06
C THR A 254 -6.90 -12.65 20.90
N ALA A 255 -6.29 -11.98 19.94
CA ALA A 255 -5.66 -12.64 18.81
C ALA A 255 -4.53 -11.79 18.24
N LYS A 256 -3.44 -12.43 17.83
CA LYS A 256 -2.30 -11.82 17.16
C LYS A 256 -2.20 -12.37 15.74
N LEU A 257 -2.05 -11.48 14.77
CA LEU A 257 -1.71 -11.82 13.39
C LEU A 257 -0.23 -12.21 13.30
N GLU A 258 0.03 -13.37 12.72
CA GLU A 258 1.38 -13.82 12.39
C GLU A 258 1.51 -14.06 10.88
N LEU A 259 2.34 -13.24 10.25
CA LEU A 259 2.65 -13.31 8.82
C LEU A 259 3.95 -14.11 8.64
N SER A 260 3.94 -15.08 7.74
CA SER A 260 5.12 -15.90 7.41
C SER A 260 5.14 -16.26 5.92
N GLY A 261 6.28 -16.78 5.44
CA GLY A 261 6.48 -17.07 4.02
C GLY A 261 6.63 -15.82 3.14
N VAL A 262 6.99 -14.68 3.75
CA VAL A 262 7.24 -13.41 3.05
C VAL A 262 8.69 -12.98 3.23
N LEU A 263 9.17 -12.14 2.32
CA LEU A 263 10.47 -11.49 2.46
C LEU A 263 10.46 -10.60 3.72
N ASP A 264 11.51 -10.70 4.53
CA ASP A 264 11.73 -9.87 5.71
C ASP A 264 12.98 -8.99 5.60
N SER A 265 13.27 -8.21 6.66
CA SER A 265 14.43 -7.32 6.67
C SER A 265 15.76 -8.07 6.68
N GLU A 266 15.82 -9.25 7.30
CA GLU A 266 17.05 -10.05 7.39
C GLU A 266 17.42 -10.60 6.02
N ASP A 267 16.43 -11.08 5.26
CA ASP A 267 16.62 -11.51 3.87
C ASP A 267 17.24 -10.42 2.99
N LEU A 268 16.86 -9.16 3.21
CA LEU A 268 17.37 -8.01 2.45
C LEU A 268 18.75 -7.56 2.90
N ASP A 269 19.05 -7.66 4.19
CA ASP A 269 20.39 -7.40 4.72
C ASP A 269 21.40 -8.41 4.14
N GLU A 270 20.99 -9.68 4.03
CA GLU A 270 21.77 -10.70 3.32
C GLU A 270 21.96 -10.37 1.83
N CYS A 271 20.90 -10.00 1.10
CA CYS A 271 20.99 -9.61 -0.31
C CYS A 271 21.95 -8.42 -0.52
N GLU A 272 21.93 -7.44 0.40
CA GLU A 272 22.80 -6.27 0.34
C GLU A 272 24.27 -6.65 0.58
N ALA A 273 24.55 -7.55 1.53
CA ALA A 273 25.89 -8.08 1.78
C ALA A 273 26.40 -8.93 0.59
N GLU A 274 25.54 -9.74 -0.01
CA GLU A 274 25.84 -10.55 -1.20
C GLU A 274 26.15 -9.66 -2.41
N LEU A 275 25.42 -8.55 -2.59
CA LEU A 275 25.69 -7.55 -3.62
C LEU A 275 27.05 -6.88 -3.42
N GLN A 276 27.37 -6.48 -2.18
CA GLN A 276 28.64 -5.82 -1.86
C GLN A 276 29.84 -6.75 -2.02
N SER A 277 29.69 -8.03 -1.67
CA SER A 277 30.76 -9.03 -1.79
C SER A 277 30.89 -9.64 -3.19
N GLY A 278 29.90 -9.44 -4.07
CA GLY A 278 29.87 -10.03 -5.41
C GLY A 278 29.71 -11.56 -5.41
N THR A 279 29.24 -12.14 -4.30
CA THR A 279 29.12 -13.60 -4.12
C THR A 279 27.92 -14.20 -4.86
N ARG A 280 26.90 -13.38 -5.15
CA ARG A 280 25.67 -13.81 -5.81
C ARG A 280 25.54 -13.28 -7.23
N ARG A 281 24.84 -14.02 -8.08
CA ARG A 281 24.51 -13.60 -9.45
C ARG A 281 23.59 -12.38 -9.40
N ILE A 282 23.97 -11.32 -10.11
CA ILE A 282 23.24 -10.05 -10.14
C ILE A 282 21.76 -10.24 -10.56
N LEU A 283 21.49 -11.15 -11.51
CA LEU A 283 20.12 -11.46 -11.96
C LEU A 283 19.19 -11.92 -10.82
N GLU A 284 19.73 -12.60 -9.81
CA GLU A 284 18.95 -13.04 -8.65
C GLU A 284 18.68 -11.88 -7.67
N LEU A 285 19.58 -10.90 -7.62
CA LEU A 285 19.46 -9.72 -6.76
C LEU A 285 18.54 -8.64 -7.35
N ILE A 286 18.26 -8.69 -8.65
CA ILE A 286 17.25 -7.84 -9.32
C ILE A 286 15.81 -8.26 -8.94
N HIS A 287 15.64 -9.51 -8.48
CA HIS A 287 14.35 -10.09 -8.10
C HIS A 287 14.39 -10.70 -6.69
N PRO A 288 14.62 -9.88 -5.64
CA PRO A 288 14.78 -10.37 -4.26
C PRO A 288 13.57 -11.17 -3.76
N GLU A 289 12.38 -10.87 -4.26
CA GLU A 289 11.11 -11.55 -3.92
C GLU A 289 11.12 -13.06 -4.25
N LEU A 290 11.87 -13.48 -5.26
CA LEU A 290 11.95 -14.89 -5.65
C LEU A 290 12.63 -15.77 -4.58
N ARG A 291 13.37 -15.17 -3.64
CA ARG A 291 14.02 -15.87 -2.52
C ARG A 291 13.00 -16.51 -1.55
N SER A 292 11.89 -15.84 -1.29
CA SER A 292 10.82 -16.33 -0.38
C SER A 292 10.29 -17.71 -0.78
N THR A 293 10.26 -18.01 -2.07
CA THR A 293 9.80 -19.30 -2.62
C THR A 293 10.75 -20.47 -2.35
N LEU A 294 11.99 -20.20 -1.92
CA LEU A 294 13.00 -21.22 -1.63
C LEU A 294 13.10 -21.57 -0.14
N LYS A 295 12.75 -20.65 0.78
CA LYS A 295 12.68 -20.92 2.23
C LYS A 295 11.41 -21.69 2.64
N ALA A 296 10.41 -21.80 1.76
CA ALA A 296 9.15 -22.50 2.01
C ALA A 296 9.21 -24.04 1.79
N LYS A 297 10.39 -24.63 1.63
CA LYS A 297 10.53 -26.09 1.64
C LYS A 297 11.02 -26.57 3.01
N PRO A 298 10.28 -27.47 3.69
CA PRO A 298 10.81 -28.19 4.85
C PRO A 298 12.00 -29.07 4.47
#